data_AF-A0A6I9PHQ6-F1
#
_entry.id   AF-A0A6I9PHQ6-F1
#
_cell.length_a   1.000
_cell.length_b   1.000
_cell.length_c   1.000
_cell.angle_alpha   90.00
_cell.angle_beta   90.00
_cell.angle_gamma   90.00
#
_symmetry.space_group_name_H-M   'P 1'
#
loop_
_entity.id
_entity.type
_entity.pdbx_description
1 polymer ?
#
loop_
_entity_poly.entity_id
_entity_poly.type
_entity_poly.pdbx_seq_one_letter_code
_entity_poly.pdbx_strand_id
1 'polypeptide(L)'
;MHGDSVYNLMFGPDICGPGTKKVHVIFNYQGKNHLINKDIRCKDDEYSHLYTLILNPDNTYEVKIDNKKVESGSLEEDWDVLPPKKVKDPEAKKPEDWDDQEKVPDPEDQKPEDWDKAENIPDPDAKKPEDWDEEMDGEWEPPMV
;
A
#
# COMPACT_ATOMS: atom_id res chain seq x y z
N MET A 1 -16.64 25.89 -25.51
CA MET A 1 -16.54 24.60 -24.78
C MET A 1 -15.09 24.44 -24.37
N HIS A 2 -14.85 24.31 -23.07
CA HIS A 2 -13.52 24.16 -22.46
C HIS A 2 -13.57 22.99 -21.45
N GLY A 3 -12.41 22.48 -21.02
CA GLY A 3 -12.33 21.33 -20.09
C GLY A 3 -13.08 21.52 -18.77
N ASP A 4 -13.20 22.76 -18.30
CA ASP A 4 -13.90 23.10 -17.04
C ASP A 4 -15.42 23.30 -17.22
N SER A 5 -15.95 23.04 -18.42
CA SER A 5 -17.40 23.15 -18.66
C SER A 5 -18.11 22.08 -17.85
N VAL A 6 -19.24 22.43 -17.22
CA VAL A 6 -20.05 21.47 -16.48
C VAL A 6 -20.58 20.41 -17.46
N TYR A 7 -20.27 19.15 -17.18
CA TYR A 7 -20.75 17.99 -17.92
C TYR A 7 -21.55 17.09 -16.98
N ASN A 8 -22.48 16.32 -17.51
CA ASN A 8 -23.25 15.35 -16.72
C ASN A 8 -22.54 13.99 -16.63
N LEU A 9 -21.85 13.61 -17.71
CA LEU A 9 -21.17 12.33 -17.88
C LEU A 9 -19.90 12.53 -18.69
N MET A 10 -18.81 11.89 -18.26
CA MET A 10 -17.60 11.71 -19.05
C MET A 10 -17.29 10.22 -19.11
N PHE A 11 -17.27 9.67 -20.33
CA PHE A 11 -17.00 8.25 -20.57
C PHE A 11 -16.03 8.10 -21.74
N GLY A 12 -14.96 7.31 -21.55
CA GLY A 12 -14.04 6.99 -22.63
C GLY A 12 -12.67 6.51 -22.16
N PRO A 13 -11.86 5.94 -23.06
CA PRO A 13 -10.49 5.54 -22.75
C PRO A 13 -9.60 6.78 -22.52
N ASP A 14 -8.72 6.69 -21.53
CA ASP A 14 -7.68 7.68 -21.24
C ASP A 14 -6.34 6.97 -21.05
N ILE A 15 -5.37 7.42 -21.87
CA ILE A 15 -4.02 6.88 -21.92
C ILE A 15 -3.06 8.05 -21.72
N CYS A 16 -2.44 8.09 -20.55
CA CYS A 16 -1.38 9.04 -20.21
C CYS A 16 -0.13 8.26 -19.77
N GLY A 17 0.79 8.07 -20.73
CA GLY A 17 2.06 7.39 -20.50
C GLY A 17 1.92 5.91 -20.07
N PRO A 18 2.95 5.35 -19.40
CA PRO A 18 2.94 3.95 -18.99
C PRO A 18 2.05 3.67 -17.77
N GLY A 19 1.73 4.69 -16.96
CA GLY A 19 1.06 4.53 -15.67
C GLY A 19 -0.45 4.71 -15.69
N THR A 20 -1.02 5.36 -16.71
CA THR A 20 -2.46 5.65 -16.76
C THR A 20 -3.03 5.09 -18.05
N LYS A 21 -3.72 3.95 -17.95
CA LYS A 21 -4.42 3.27 -19.06
C LYS A 21 -5.77 2.78 -18.57
N LYS A 22 -6.72 3.70 -18.41
CA LYS A 22 -8.02 3.40 -17.82
C LYS A 22 -9.17 4.01 -18.61
N VAL A 23 -10.35 3.43 -18.46
CA VAL A 23 -11.59 3.99 -18.98
C VAL A 23 -12.19 4.89 -17.90
N HIS A 24 -12.33 6.18 -18.19
CA HIS A 24 -13.05 7.08 -17.31
C HIS A 24 -14.54 6.80 -17.39
N VAL A 25 -15.18 6.76 -16.22
CA VAL A 25 -16.64 6.76 -16.07
C VAL A 25 -16.93 7.73 -14.92
N ILE A 26 -17.23 8.99 -15.27
CA ILE A 26 -17.36 10.08 -14.31
C ILE A 26 -18.78 10.65 -14.38
N PHE A 27 -19.47 10.66 -13.25
CA PHE A 27 -20.77 11.29 -13.11
C PHE A 27 -20.65 12.62 -12.40
N ASN A 28 -21.39 13.63 -12.88
CA ASN A 28 -21.62 14.83 -12.09
C ASN A 28 -22.86 14.62 -11.22
N TYR A 29 -22.69 14.70 -9.91
CA TYR A 29 -23.77 14.65 -8.94
C TYR A 29 -23.57 15.76 -7.92
N GLN A 30 -24.63 16.54 -7.65
CA GLN A 30 -24.59 17.69 -6.73
C GLN A 30 -23.44 18.68 -7.01
N GLY A 31 -23.08 18.86 -8.28
CA GLY A 31 -22.01 19.79 -8.69
C GLY A 31 -20.59 19.27 -8.48
N LYS A 32 -20.41 18.01 -8.03
CA LYS A 32 -19.12 17.34 -7.92
C LYS A 32 -19.00 16.23 -8.95
N ASN A 33 -17.81 16.09 -9.51
CA ASN A 33 -17.47 15.01 -10.44
C ASN A 33 -16.98 13.80 -9.63
N HIS A 34 -17.73 12.70 -9.68
CA HIS A 34 -17.40 11.44 -9.01
C HIS A 34 -16.81 10.47 -10.02
N LEU A 35 -15.57 10.05 -9.78
CA LEU A 35 -14.90 9.03 -10.56
C LEU A 35 -15.31 7.64 -10.08
N ILE A 36 -15.30 6.67 -10.99
CA ILE A 36 -15.49 5.26 -10.65
C ILE A 36 -14.33 4.77 -9.78
N ASN A 37 -14.66 4.00 -8.73
CA ASN A 37 -13.67 3.42 -7.82
C ASN A 37 -12.94 2.21 -8.42
N LYS A 38 -13.54 1.59 -9.44
CA LYS A 38 -12.97 0.43 -10.15
C LYS A 38 -11.97 0.85 -11.23
N ASP A 39 -10.87 0.12 -11.34
CA ASP A 39 -9.91 0.28 -12.43
C ASP A 39 -10.34 -0.54 -13.65
N ILE A 40 -10.88 0.14 -14.66
CA ILE A 40 -11.25 -0.48 -15.93
C ILE A 40 -10.12 -0.23 -16.93
N ARG A 41 -9.36 -1.28 -17.26
CA ARG A 41 -8.25 -1.17 -18.20
C ARG A 41 -8.73 -0.91 -19.63
N CYS A 42 -8.19 0.13 -20.25
CA CYS A 42 -8.48 0.42 -21.66
C CYS A 42 -7.61 -0.44 -22.59
N LYS A 43 -8.02 -0.54 -23.85
CA LYS A 43 -7.22 -1.14 -24.91
C LYS A 43 -6.17 -0.15 -25.38
N ASP A 44 -4.94 -0.62 -25.58
CA ASP A 44 -3.76 0.17 -25.92
C ASP A 44 -3.07 -0.29 -27.22
N ASP A 45 -3.78 -1.06 -28.05
CA ASP A 45 -3.32 -1.46 -29.38
C ASP A 45 -3.72 -0.43 -30.46
N GLU A 46 -3.33 -0.69 -31.71
CA GLU A 46 -3.55 0.22 -32.86
C GLU A 46 -4.89 -0.02 -33.58
N TYR A 47 -5.73 -0.93 -33.10
CA TYR A 47 -7.01 -1.27 -33.72
C TYR A 47 -8.17 -0.41 -33.20
N SER A 48 -9.24 -0.35 -33.99
CA SER A 48 -10.48 0.32 -33.59
C SER A 48 -11.22 -0.50 -32.54
N HIS A 49 -11.43 0.07 -31.36
CA HIS A 49 -12.22 -0.54 -30.29
C HIS A 49 -13.55 0.19 -30.06
N LEU A 50 -14.57 -0.58 -29.67
CA LEU A 50 -15.89 -0.06 -29.33
C LEU A 50 -16.07 0.00 -27.82
N TYR A 51 -16.32 1.19 -27.28
CA TYR A 51 -16.62 1.39 -25.87
C TYR A 51 -18.11 1.72 -25.70
N THR A 52 -18.81 0.95 -24.87
CA THR A 52 -20.24 1.13 -24.61
C THR A 52 -20.48 1.24 -23.11
N LEU A 53 -21.15 2.30 -22.68
CA LEU A 53 -21.68 2.46 -21.33
C LEU A 53 -23.20 2.30 -21.38
N ILE A 54 -23.74 1.42 -20.54
CA ILE A 54 -25.18 1.22 -20.36
C ILE A 54 -25.52 1.62 -18.94
N LEU A 55 -26.50 2.50 -18.80
CA LEU A 55 -27.02 2.95 -17.51
C LEU A 55 -28.50 2.59 -17.45
N ASN A 56 -28.84 1.83 -16.41
CA ASN A 56 -30.19 1.37 -16.20
C ASN A 56 -30.88 2.26 -15.13
N PRO A 57 -32.21 2.41 -15.21
CA PRO A 57 -32.97 3.20 -14.24
C PRO A 57 -33.06 2.56 -12.84
N ASP A 58 -32.57 1.33 -12.67
CA ASP A 58 -32.46 0.62 -11.39
C ASP A 58 -31.15 0.91 -10.64
N ASN A 59 -30.44 1.98 -11.01
CA ASN A 59 -29.12 2.37 -10.51
C ASN A 59 -27.99 1.36 -10.82
N THR A 60 -28.17 0.48 -11.80
CA THR A 60 -27.08 -0.40 -12.29
C THR A 60 -26.40 0.17 -13.53
N TYR A 61 -25.12 -0.18 -13.70
CA TYR A 61 -24.35 0.17 -14.89
C TYR A 61 -23.63 -1.05 -15.46
N GLU A 62 -23.34 -0.99 -16.75
CA GLU A 62 -22.53 -1.97 -17.46
C GLU A 62 -21.58 -1.25 -18.43
N VAL A 63 -20.30 -1.64 -18.41
CA VAL A 63 -19.30 -1.21 -19.38
C VAL A 63 -18.93 -2.38 -20.28
N LYS A 64 -19.01 -2.16 -21.59
CA LYS A 64 -18.58 -3.11 -22.60
C LYS A 64 -17.43 -2.53 -23.40
N ILE A 65 -16.47 -3.40 -23.72
CA ILE A 65 -15.40 -3.12 -24.68
C ILE A 65 -15.50 -4.20 -25.77
N ASP A 66 -15.61 -3.80 -27.03
CA ASP A 66 -15.78 -4.68 -28.19
C ASP A 66 -16.97 -5.65 -28.03
N ASN A 67 -18.10 -5.11 -27.54
CA ASN A 67 -19.33 -5.85 -27.20
C ASN A 67 -19.17 -6.91 -26.10
N LYS A 68 -18.00 -7.01 -25.45
CA LYS A 68 -17.78 -7.89 -24.31
C LYS A 68 -17.98 -7.10 -23.02
N LYS A 69 -18.77 -7.63 -22.10
CA LYS A 69 -18.94 -7.07 -20.76
C LYS A 69 -17.61 -7.15 -20.01
N VAL A 70 -17.04 -5.98 -19.70
CA VAL A 70 -15.80 -5.88 -18.92
C VAL A 70 -16.08 -5.53 -17.47
N GLU A 71 -17.13 -4.75 -17.21
CA GLU A 71 -17.48 -4.31 -15.87
C GLU A 71 -19.01 -4.18 -15.74
N SER A 72 -19.53 -4.48 -14.55
CA SER A 72 -20.93 -4.26 -14.21
C SER A 72 -21.09 -4.12 -12.71
N GLY A 73 -21.98 -3.25 -12.26
CA GLY A 73 -22.23 -3.05 -10.84
C GLY A 73 -23.37 -2.07 -10.57
N SER A 74 -23.42 -1.59 -9.34
CA SER A 74 -24.35 -0.55 -8.92
C SER A 74 -23.63 0.80 -8.78
N LEU A 75 -24.33 1.88 -9.13
CA LEU A 75 -23.79 3.25 -9.01
C LEU A 75 -23.49 3.62 -7.55
N GLU A 76 -24.21 3.04 -6.60
CA GLU A 76 -24.09 3.33 -5.16
C GLU A 76 -22.87 2.70 -4.50
N GLU A 77 -22.37 1.60 -5.05
CA GLU A 77 -21.20 0.88 -4.51
C GLU A 77 -19.91 1.30 -5.22
N ASP A 78 -20.00 1.54 -6.53
CA ASP A 78 -18.82 1.80 -7.36
C ASP A 78 -18.47 3.29 -7.49
N TRP A 79 -19.29 4.19 -6.94
CA TRP A 79 -18.99 5.62 -6.82
C TRP A 79 -19.29 6.13 -5.41
N ASP A 80 -18.45 7.06 -4.94
CA ASP A 80 -18.62 7.77 -3.67
C ASP A 80 -19.66 8.90 -3.77
N VAL A 81 -20.88 8.57 -4.23
CA VAL A 81 -21.99 9.51 -4.34
C VAL A 81 -22.73 9.66 -3.02
N LEU A 82 -22.85 8.56 -2.27
CA LEU A 82 -23.57 8.50 -1.02
C LEU A 82 -22.61 8.62 0.18
N PRO A 83 -23.07 9.22 1.28
CA PRO A 83 -22.32 9.18 2.53
C PRO A 83 -22.09 7.72 2.98
N PRO A 84 -20.99 7.45 3.71
CA PRO A 84 -20.64 6.10 4.11
C PRO A 84 -21.78 5.45 4.90
N LYS A 85 -22.18 4.24 4.49
CA LYS A 85 -23.28 3.46 5.13
C LYS A 85 -23.02 3.18 6.62
N LYS A 86 -21.76 3.22 7.05
CA LYS A 86 -21.34 3.05 8.45
C LYS A 86 -20.33 4.14 8.78
N VAL A 87 -20.70 5.02 9.71
CA VAL A 87 -19.78 5.97 10.34
C VAL A 87 -19.22 5.31 11.61
N LYS A 88 -17.93 5.53 11.91
CA LYS A 88 -17.38 5.17 13.22
C LYS A 88 -18.05 6.08 14.26
N ASP A 89 -18.40 5.51 15.40
CA ASP A 89 -19.01 6.27 16.50
C ASP A 89 -18.00 7.33 16.99
N PRO A 90 -18.29 8.63 16.87
CA PRO A 90 -17.40 9.70 17.30
C PRO A 90 -17.23 9.75 18.82
N GLU A 91 -18.11 9.12 19.61
CA GLU A 91 -18.01 9.03 21.06
C GLU A 91 -17.25 7.78 21.52
N ALA A 92 -17.01 6.81 20.63
CA ALA A 92 -16.25 5.62 20.95
C ALA A 92 -14.77 5.97 21.14
N LYS A 93 -14.35 6.02 22.40
CA LYS A 93 -12.95 6.08 22.79
C LYS A 93 -12.43 4.66 22.97
N LYS A 94 -11.22 4.42 22.50
CA LYS A 94 -10.45 3.22 22.86
C LYS A 94 -10.39 3.16 24.40
N PRO A 95 -10.82 2.07 25.05
CA PRO A 95 -10.77 1.99 26.50
C PRO A 95 -9.31 2.04 26.98
N GLU A 96 -9.08 2.58 28.18
CA GLU A 96 -7.73 2.74 28.74
C GLU A 96 -7.00 1.39 28.93
N ASP A 97 -7.76 0.31 29.08
CA ASP A 97 -7.28 -1.08 29.23
C ASP A 97 -7.09 -1.81 27.89
N TRP A 98 -7.17 -1.10 26.76
CA TRP A 98 -7.01 -1.72 25.46
C TRP A 98 -5.55 -1.84 25.06
N ASP A 99 -5.03 -3.05 25.24
CA ASP A 99 -3.69 -3.45 24.85
C ASP A 99 -3.58 -3.71 23.33
N ASP A 100 -2.78 -2.90 22.63
CA ASP A 100 -2.44 -3.11 21.20
C ASP A 100 -1.08 -3.83 21.03
N GLN A 101 -0.43 -4.25 22.12
CA GLN A 101 0.86 -4.94 22.05
C GLN A 101 0.66 -6.39 21.61
N GLU A 102 0.95 -6.65 20.34
CA GLU A 102 0.92 -8.01 19.76
C GLU A 102 1.95 -8.95 20.41
N LYS A 103 2.98 -8.39 21.07
CA LYS A 103 3.99 -9.13 21.82
C LYS A 103 4.18 -8.49 23.19
N VAL A 104 3.85 -9.24 24.24
CA VAL A 104 4.09 -8.85 25.64
C VAL A 104 5.36 -9.57 26.11
N PRO A 105 6.31 -8.87 26.76
CA PRO A 105 7.48 -9.52 27.36
C PRO A 105 7.01 -10.47 28.47
N ASP A 106 7.58 -11.67 28.51
CA ASP A 106 7.23 -12.68 29.51
C ASP A 106 7.64 -12.17 30.91
N PRO A 107 6.68 -12.01 31.84
CA PRO A 107 6.96 -11.50 33.18
C PRO A 107 7.81 -12.45 34.04
N GLU A 108 7.97 -13.73 33.66
CA GLU A 108 8.85 -14.68 34.33
C GLU A 108 10.29 -14.68 33.77
N ASP A 109 10.53 -13.99 32.64
CA ASP A 109 11.82 -13.97 31.97
C ASP A 109 12.75 -12.95 32.63
N GLN A 110 13.67 -13.43 33.46
CA GLN A 110 14.71 -12.62 34.09
C GLN A 110 15.99 -12.72 33.26
N LYS A 111 16.56 -11.57 32.88
CA LYS A 111 17.85 -11.49 32.18
C LYS A 111 18.90 -12.31 32.95
N PRO A 112 19.43 -13.42 32.39
CA PRO A 112 20.46 -14.20 33.07
C PRO A 112 21.74 -13.36 33.25
N GLU A 113 22.47 -13.57 34.34
CA GLU A 113 23.71 -12.81 34.63
C GLU A 113 24.78 -12.93 33.53
N ASP A 114 24.72 -13.98 32.70
CA ASP A 114 25.64 -14.25 31.58
C ASP A 114 25.11 -13.77 30.21
N TRP A 115 24.11 -12.87 30.19
CA TRP A 115 23.48 -12.38 28.97
C TRP A 115 24.28 -11.26 28.28
N ASP A 116 25.00 -10.42 29.03
CA ASP A 116 25.97 -9.47 28.44
C ASP A 116 27.34 -10.16 28.33
N LYS A 117 27.50 -11.04 27.35
CA LYS A 117 28.85 -11.44 26.92
C LYS A 117 29.47 -10.28 26.18
N ALA A 118 30.70 -9.92 26.57
CA ALA A 118 31.47 -8.90 25.87
C ALA A 118 31.53 -9.28 24.38
N GLU A 119 31.20 -8.33 23.51
CA GLU A 119 31.11 -8.54 22.06
C GLU A 119 32.44 -9.00 21.44
N ASN A 120 33.56 -8.81 22.17
CA ASN A 120 34.85 -9.33 21.79
C ASN A 120 35.50 -10.07 22.97
N ILE A 121 35.81 -11.35 22.80
CA ILE A 121 36.60 -12.16 23.72
C ILE A 121 38.01 -12.36 23.12
N PRO A 122 39.10 -12.33 23.90
CA PRO A 122 40.43 -12.61 23.36
C PRO A 122 40.45 -14.01 22.74
N ASP A 123 40.92 -14.11 21.49
CA ASP A 123 40.93 -15.35 20.72
C ASP A 123 41.78 -16.42 21.45
N PRO A 124 41.16 -17.49 21.95
CA PRO A 124 41.87 -18.51 22.73
C PRO A 124 42.88 -19.32 21.89
N ASP A 125 42.80 -19.25 20.56
CA ASP A 125 43.70 -19.96 19.63
C ASP A 125 44.84 -19.09 19.10
N ALA A 126 44.86 -17.78 19.42
CA ALA A 126 45.92 -16.89 19.00
C ALA A 126 47.24 -17.17 19.76
N LYS A 127 48.31 -17.43 19.02
CA LYS A 127 49.67 -17.62 19.57
C LYS A 127 50.57 -16.46 19.16
N LYS A 128 51.43 -16.05 20.09
CA LYS A 128 52.46 -15.05 19.85
C LYS A 128 53.32 -15.45 18.63
N PRO A 129 53.50 -14.56 17.63
CA PRO A 129 54.38 -14.84 16.50
C PRO A 129 55.83 -15.07 16.95
N GLU A 130 56.55 -15.99 16.29
CA GLU A 130 57.95 -16.30 16.61
C GLU A 130 58.90 -15.11 16.38
N ASP A 131 58.51 -14.16 15.54
CA ASP A 131 59.28 -12.97 15.16
C ASP A 131 58.93 -11.72 16.00
N TRP A 132 58.17 -11.88 17.10
CA TRP A 132 57.78 -10.76 17.98
C TRP A 132 58.80 -10.49 19.09
N ASP A 133 59.40 -9.30 19.08
CA ASP A 133 60.41 -8.87 20.06
C ASP A 133 59.79 -7.96 21.13
N GLU A 134 59.67 -8.45 22.36
CA GLU A 134 59.04 -7.72 23.47
C GLU A 134 59.82 -6.47 23.90
N GLU A 135 61.12 -6.38 23.61
CA GLU A 135 61.95 -5.23 24.00
C GLU A 135 61.79 -4.04 23.05
N MET A 136 61.48 -4.31 21.77
CA MET A 136 61.27 -3.31 20.73
C MET A 136 59.79 -3.02 20.46
N ASP A 137 58.93 -4.05 20.48
CA ASP A 137 57.51 -3.95 20.09
C ASP A 137 56.54 -3.96 21.30
N GLY A 138 57.02 -4.30 22.52
CA GLY A 138 56.23 -4.34 23.75
C GLY A 138 55.54 -5.68 24.03
N GLU A 139 54.75 -5.73 25.12
CA GLU A 139 54.01 -6.94 25.54
C GLU A 139 52.92 -7.28 24.52
N TRP A 140 52.89 -8.54 24.06
CA TRP A 140 51.96 -8.99 23.03
C TRP A 140 50.57 -9.30 23.61
N GLU A 141 49.52 -8.67 23.07
CA GLU A 141 48.12 -8.97 23.42
C GLU A 141 47.42 -9.72 22.26
N PRO A 142 46.65 -10.80 22.54
CA PRO A 142 45.93 -11.54 21.51
C PRO A 142 44.80 -10.70 20.91
N PRO A 143 44.47 -10.90 19.61
CA PRO A 143 43.35 -10.23 18.97
C PRO A 143 42.03 -10.62 19.67
N MET A 144 41.13 -9.66 19.82
CA MET A 144 39.78 -9.92 20.33
C MET A 144 38.85 -10.30 19.18
N VAL A 145 37.96 -11.29 19.39
CA VAL A 145 37.00 -11.85 18.42
C VAL A 145 35.57 -11.83 18.91
#